data_AF-A0A839T3J9-F1
#
_entry.id   AF-A0A839T3J9-F1
#
_cell.length_a   1.000
_cell.length_b   1.000
_cell.length_c   1.000
_cell.angle_alpha   90.00
_cell.angle_beta   90.00
_cell.angle_gamma   90.00
#
_symmetry.space_group_name_H-M   'P 1'
#
loop_
_entity.id
_entity.type
_entity.pdbx_description
1 polymer ?
#
loop_
_entity_poly.entity_id
_entity_poly.type
_entity_poly.pdbx_seq_one_letter_code
_entity_poly.pdbx_strand_id
1 'polypeptide(L)'
;MIRAGRKLSLGCLLLLLPLLVLAGGNSLLIPATARCTLNTAPDQLQEALRLCRQAAGKGDAQAAYELGEFLYDGQRTPRDLVKAVHWFEQASLHGHAQAQHRLGVMYFRGEGVRANNVQAYVVLKMAAVNGDEEALDTADRVSAQMRGDELEIATQVLGQIFRDYLTDLQAADLMR
;
A
#
# COMPACT_ATOMS: atom_id res chain seq x y z
N MET A 1 -16.32 75.68 -16.61
CA MET A 1 -17.25 75.17 -15.58
C MET A 1 -16.64 73.93 -14.93
N ILE A 2 -16.21 74.09 -13.66
CA ILE A 2 -16.21 73.15 -12.51
C ILE A 2 -16.10 71.64 -12.86
N ARG A 3 -14.90 71.04 -12.81
CA ARG A 3 -14.27 70.26 -11.71
C ARG A 3 -14.85 68.84 -11.45
N ALA A 4 -13.94 67.87 -11.64
CA ALA A 4 -13.63 66.72 -10.78
C ALA A 4 -14.58 65.50 -10.72
N GLY A 5 -14.02 64.30 -10.98
CA GLY A 5 -14.63 63.04 -10.51
C GLY A 5 -14.03 61.75 -11.10
N ARG A 6 -12.88 61.31 -10.56
CA ARG A 6 -12.40 59.93 -10.30
C ARG A 6 -12.93 58.79 -11.19
N LYS A 7 -12.08 58.20 -12.04
CA LYS A 7 -11.39 56.90 -11.84
C LYS A 7 -12.17 55.83 -11.05
N LEU A 8 -12.54 54.75 -11.73
CA LEU A 8 -12.60 53.39 -11.16
C LEU A 8 -12.32 52.36 -12.28
N SER A 9 -11.04 52.03 -12.41
CA SER A 9 -10.55 50.82 -13.05
C SER A 9 -10.85 49.63 -12.14
N LEU A 10 -11.68 48.69 -12.57
CA LEU A 10 -11.67 47.33 -12.03
C LEU A 10 -10.92 46.46 -13.04
N GLY A 11 -9.59 46.52 -12.92
CA GLY A 11 -8.69 45.61 -13.59
C GLY A 11 -8.95 44.21 -13.08
N CYS A 12 -9.30 43.31 -14.00
CA CYS A 12 -9.28 41.88 -13.77
C CYS A 12 -7.83 41.47 -13.51
N LEU A 13 -7.45 41.41 -12.23
CA LEU A 13 -6.14 40.93 -11.81
C LEU A 13 -6.18 39.39 -11.91
N LEU A 14 -5.85 38.88 -13.11
CA LEU A 14 -5.47 37.49 -13.32
C LEU A 14 -4.18 37.24 -12.53
N LEU A 15 -4.32 36.89 -11.26
CA LEU A 15 -3.25 36.30 -10.47
C LEU A 15 -2.95 34.91 -11.05
N LEU A 16 -1.99 34.88 -11.97
CA LEU A 16 -1.23 33.68 -12.31
C LEU A 16 -0.44 33.26 -11.08
N LEU A 17 -1.07 32.48 -10.20
CA LEU A 17 -0.35 31.64 -9.24
C LEU A 17 0.17 30.42 -10.01
N PRO A 18 1.48 30.10 -9.95
CA PRO A 18 2.01 28.92 -10.60
C PRO A 18 1.38 27.69 -9.94
N LEU A 19 0.70 26.87 -10.75
CA LEU A 19 0.31 25.51 -10.42
C LEU A 19 1.58 24.77 -9.99
N LEU A 20 1.77 24.61 -8.68
CA LEU A 20 2.60 23.54 -8.14
C LEU A 20 1.92 22.24 -8.55
N VAL A 21 2.42 21.70 -9.66
CA VAL A 21 2.19 20.33 -10.10
C VAL A 21 2.61 19.41 -8.97
N LEU A 22 1.65 18.98 -8.14
CA LEU A 22 1.79 17.78 -7.35
C LEU A 22 1.56 16.61 -8.31
N ALA A 23 2.65 15.99 -8.74
CA ALA A 23 2.58 14.69 -9.38
C ALA A 23 1.96 13.68 -8.40
N GLY A 24 0.90 12.99 -8.86
CA GLY A 24 0.36 11.80 -8.20
C GLY A 24 -0.88 12.02 -7.33
N GLY A 25 -2.06 11.95 -7.95
CA GLY A 25 -3.31 11.62 -7.26
C GLY A 25 -4.44 12.62 -7.48
N ASN A 26 -5.16 12.50 -8.59
CA ASN A 26 -6.51 13.05 -8.66
C ASN A 26 -7.42 12.21 -7.76
N SER A 27 -7.76 12.74 -6.59
CA SER A 27 -8.88 12.29 -5.76
C SER A 27 -9.79 13.48 -5.52
N LEU A 28 -10.66 13.76 -6.49
CA LEU A 28 -11.77 14.66 -6.29
C LEU A 28 -12.69 14.05 -5.22
N LEU A 29 -12.77 14.71 -4.07
CA LEU A 29 -13.85 14.64 -3.06
C LEU A 29 -13.85 13.50 -2.03
N ILE A 30 -12.73 13.30 -1.31
CA ILE A 30 -12.77 12.82 0.08
C ILE A 30 -11.79 13.69 0.88
N PRO A 31 -12.16 14.28 2.04
CA PRO A 31 -11.19 14.99 2.86
C PRO A 31 -10.06 14.00 3.16
N ALA A 32 -8.81 14.40 2.89
CA ALA A 32 -7.65 13.59 3.18
C ALA A 32 -7.66 13.21 4.67
N THR A 33 -8.24 12.06 5.00
CA THR A 33 -7.93 11.32 6.22
C THR A 33 -6.42 11.24 6.19
N ALA A 34 -5.78 11.91 7.16
CA ALA A 34 -4.35 12.14 7.18
C ALA A 34 -3.62 10.87 6.68
N ARG A 35 -3.08 10.93 5.47
CA ARG A 35 -2.33 9.80 4.91
C ARG A 35 -1.26 9.48 5.95
N CYS A 36 -1.29 8.26 6.48
CA CYS A 36 -0.25 7.81 7.38
C CYS A 36 1.09 8.02 6.67
N THR A 37 1.95 8.88 7.22
CA THR A 37 3.29 9.14 6.70
C THR A 37 4.23 9.18 7.90
N LEU A 38 5.23 8.31 7.89
CA LEU A 38 6.21 8.21 8.99
C LEU A 38 7.53 8.93 8.68
N ASN A 39 7.57 9.66 7.56
CA ASN A 39 8.64 10.60 7.21
C ASN A 39 8.37 12.00 7.81
N THR A 40 8.31 12.06 9.14
CA THR A 40 8.04 13.31 9.90
C THR A 40 9.26 13.74 10.73
N ALA A 41 9.26 14.95 11.29
CA ALA A 41 10.30 15.38 12.22
C ALA A 41 10.35 14.46 13.47
N PRO A 42 11.52 14.26 14.12
CA PRO A 42 11.66 13.33 15.25
C PRO A 42 10.71 13.59 16.42
N ASP A 43 10.40 14.84 16.71
CA ASP A 43 9.47 15.28 17.75
C ASP A 43 8.00 14.92 17.46
N GLN A 44 7.65 14.76 16.18
CA GLN A 44 6.30 14.43 15.72
C GLN A 44 6.09 12.92 15.50
N LEU A 45 7.17 12.13 15.56
CA LEU A 45 7.14 10.71 15.20
C LEU A 45 6.16 9.90 16.05
N GLN A 46 6.09 10.16 17.36
CA GLN A 46 5.21 9.40 18.24
C GLN A 46 3.73 9.61 17.92
N GLU A 47 3.35 10.85 17.61
CA GLU A 47 1.98 11.16 17.23
C GLU A 47 1.65 10.59 15.84
N ALA A 48 2.58 10.66 14.90
CA ALA A 48 2.44 10.03 13.58
C ALA A 48 2.23 8.51 13.71
N LEU A 49 3.03 7.81 14.53
CA LEU A 49 2.86 6.38 14.81
C LEU A 49 1.51 6.07 15.44
N ARG A 50 1.02 6.90 16.36
CA ARG A 50 -0.29 6.74 16.98
C ARG A 50 -1.42 6.84 15.95
N LEU A 51 -1.38 7.85 15.09
CA LEU A 51 -2.37 8.05 14.03
C LEU A 51 -2.36 6.92 13.00
N CYS A 52 -1.16 6.49 12.58
CA CYS A 52 -1.00 5.36 11.67
C CYS A 52 -1.59 4.06 12.24
N ARG A 53 -1.31 3.75 13.52
CA ARG A 53 -1.89 2.56 14.18
C ARG A 53 -3.42 2.65 14.24
N GLN A 54 -3.97 3.83 14.50
CA GLN A 54 -5.41 4.03 14.52
C GLN A 54 -6.04 3.84 13.13
N ALA A 55 -5.40 4.33 12.07
CA ALA A 55 -5.86 4.15 10.70
C ALA A 55 -5.78 2.67 10.28
N ALA A 56 -4.64 2.02 10.52
CA ALA A 56 -4.45 0.60 10.24
C ALA A 56 -5.47 -0.29 10.98
N GLY A 57 -5.76 0.04 12.26
CA GLY A 57 -6.80 -0.65 13.04
C GLY A 57 -8.22 -0.48 12.51
N LYS A 58 -8.45 0.45 11.57
CA LYS A 58 -9.73 0.62 10.84
C LYS A 58 -9.70 0.02 9.43
N GLY A 59 -8.67 -0.76 9.09
CA GLY A 59 -8.52 -1.39 7.78
C GLY A 59 -7.80 -0.54 6.73
N ASP A 60 -7.15 0.57 7.12
CA ASP A 60 -6.31 1.33 6.20
C ASP A 60 -5.04 0.54 5.84
N ALA A 61 -5.04 -0.04 4.65
CA ALA A 61 -3.95 -0.87 4.15
C ALA A 61 -2.64 -0.09 3.93
N GLN A 62 -2.73 1.18 3.52
CA GLN A 62 -1.55 2.04 3.37
C GLN A 62 -0.93 2.30 4.74
N ALA A 63 -1.75 2.62 5.75
CA ALA A 63 -1.24 2.86 7.09
C ALA A 63 -0.57 1.61 7.69
N ALA A 64 -1.14 0.43 7.45
CA ALA A 64 -0.51 -0.83 7.84
C ALA A 64 0.83 -1.04 7.10
N TYR A 65 0.89 -0.79 5.79
CA TYR A 65 2.14 -0.88 5.02
C TYR A 65 3.24 0.04 5.58
N GLU A 66 2.92 1.31 5.84
CA GLU A 66 3.87 2.29 6.39
C GLU A 66 4.41 1.87 7.76
N LEU A 67 3.57 1.29 8.62
CA LEU A 67 3.99 0.72 9.90
C LEU A 67 4.93 -0.48 9.72
N GLY A 68 4.68 -1.32 8.71
CA GLY A 68 5.55 -2.42 8.33
C GLY A 68 6.93 -1.92 7.91
N GLU A 69 7.00 -0.97 6.96
CA GLU A 69 8.26 -0.39 6.47
C GLU A 69 9.05 0.28 7.61
N PHE A 70 8.37 1.03 8.48
CA PHE A 70 9.02 1.69 9.61
C PHE A 70 9.75 0.72 10.55
N LEU A 71 9.17 -0.47 10.78
CA LEU A 71 9.74 -1.52 11.63
C LEU A 71 10.77 -2.38 10.87
N TYR A 72 10.65 -2.47 9.55
CA TYR A 72 11.56 -3.19 8.68
C TYR A 72 12.89 -2.44 8.50
N ASP A 73 12.83 -1.15 8.17
CA ASP A 73 13.99 -0.34 7.81
C ASP A 73 14.95 -0.17 8.98
N GLY A 74 14.40 0.08 10.17
CA GLY A 74 15.16 0.26 11.40
C GLY A 74 16.01 1.54 11.49
N GLN A 75 15.76 2.52 10.61
CA GLN A 75 16.54 3.76 10.59
C GLN A 75 16.23 4.69 11.77
N ARG A 76 14.97 4.67 12.25
CA ARG A 76 14.46 5.56 13.31
C ARG A 76 14.04 4.83 14.58
N THR A 77 14.06 3.50 14.55
CA THR A 77 13.72 2.59 15.65
C THR A 77 14.56 1.31 15.48
N PRO A 78 14.86 0.54 16.54
CA PRO A 78 15.35 -0.82 16.35
C PRO A 78 14.42 -1.62 15.43
N ARG A 79 14.99 -2.42 14.53
CA ARG A 79 14.20 -3.31 13.66
C ARG A 79 13.40 -4.30 14.48
N ASP A 80 12.15 -4.52 14.06
CA ASP A 80 11.28 -5.54 14.60
C ASP A 80 10.58 -6.25 13.44
N LEU A 81 11.31 -7.21 12.84
CA LEU A 81 10.85 -7.90 11.63
C LEU A 81 9.59 -8.72 11.88
N VAL A 82 9.40 -9.26 13.09
CA VAL A 82 8.19 -10.01 13.46
C VAL A 82 6.97 -9.09 13.41
N LYS A 83 7.07 -7.89 13.98
CA LYS A 83 5.98 -6.90 13.87
C LYS A 83 5.84 -6.34 12.46
N ALA A 84 6.92 -6.22 11.69
CA ALA A 84 6.84 -5.81 10.30
C ALA A 84 6.03 -6.82 9.47
N VAL A 85 6.30 -8.13 9.60
CA VAL A 85 5.50 -9.20 8.99
C VAL A 85 4.03 -9.04 9.34
N HIS A 86 3.71 -8.86 10.63
CA HIS A 86 2.33 -8.67 11.07
C HIS A 86 1.61 -7.51 10.35
N TRP A 87 2.26 -6.36 10.23
CA TRP A 87 1.67 -5.21 9.55
C TRP A 87 1.56 -5.40 8.04
N PHE A 88 2.56 -6.01 7.40
CA PHE A 88 2.47 -6.36 5.98
C PHE A 88 1.37 -7.38 5.70
N GLU A 89 1.12 -8.34 6.60
CA GLU A 89 -0.02 -9.26 6.51
C GLU A 89 -1.35 -8.51 6.55
N GLN A 90 -1.52 -7.56 7.47
CA GLN A 90 -2.75 -6.75 7.55
C GLN A 90 -2.98 -5.95 6.27
N ALA A 91 -1.94 -5.32 5.71
CA ALA A 91 -2.03 -4.59 4.45
C ALA A 91 -2.28 -5.54 3.26
N SER A 92 -1.63 -6.71 3.25
CA SER A 92 -1.77 -7.74 2.23
C SER A 92 -3.19 -8.29 2.12
N LEU A 93 -3.87 -8.50 3.26
CA LEU A 93 -5.27 -8.94 3.30
C LEU A 93 -6.24 -7.96 2.62
N HIS A 94 -5.86 -6.69 2.51
CA HIS A 94 -6.63 -5.65 1.85
C HIS A 94 -6.13 -5.32 0.43
N GLY A 95 -5.30 -6.20 -0.16
CA GLY A 95 -4.86 -6.06 -1.54
C GLY A 95 -3.70 -5.08 -1.77
N HIS A 96 -3.00 -4.64 -0.72
CA HIS A 96 -1.90 -3.68 -0.89
C HIS A 96 -0.68 -4.33 -1.57
N ALA A 97 -0.49 -4.06 -2.86
CA ALA A 97 0.48 -4.74 -3.72
C ALA A 97 1.93 -4.70 -3.19
N GLN A 98 2.42 -3.53 -2.80
CA GLN A 98 3.79 -3.40 -2.25
C GLN A 98 3.96 -4.15 -0.92
N ALA A 99 2.90 -4.27 -0.11
CA ALA A 99 2.95 -5.00 1.15
C ALA A 99 3.01 -6.51 0.88
N GLN A 100 2.24 -6.97 -0.11
CA GLN A 100 2.29 -8.35 -0.60
C GLN A 100 3.67 -8.70 -1.14
N HIS A 101 4.32 -7.81 -1.89
CA HIS A 101 5.69 -8.02 -2.36
C HIS A 101 6.69 -8.09 -1.20
N ARG A 102 6.69 -7.11 -0.28
CA ARG A 102 7.53 -7.14 0.93
C ARG A 102 7.35 -8.44 1.72
N LEU A 103 6.10 -8.82 1.99
CA LEU A 103 5.75 -10.04 2.71
C LEU A 103 6.25 -11.29 1.97
N GLY A 104 6.12 -11.33 0.65
CA GLY A 104 6.63 -12.43 -0.18
C GLY A 104 8.14 -12.59 -0.11
N VAL A 105 8.88 -11.48 -0.15
CA VAL A 105 10.34 -11.50 0.04
C VAL A 105 10.71 -11.96 1.46
N MET A 106 9.98 -11.51 2.48
CA MET A 106 10.23 -11.93 3.87
C MET A 106 9.97 -13.43 4.06
N TYR A 107 8.90 -13.98 3.47
CA TYR A 107 8.66 -15.43 3.43
C TYR A 107 9.73 -16.19 2.65
N PHE A 108 10.22 -15.64 1.54
CA PHE A 108 11.27 -16.30 0.76
C PHE A 108 12.59 -16.38 1.52
N ARG A 109 12.94 -15.31 2.24
CA ARG A 109 14.22 -15.20 2.97
C ARG A 109 14.18 -15.68 4.41
N GLY A 110 12.98 -15.87 4.96
CA GLY A 110 12.80 -16.14 6.40
C GLY A 110 13.15 -14.94 7.28
N GLU A 111 12.87 -13.72 6.81
CA GLU A 111 13.10 -12.50 7.57
C GLU A 111 11.93 -12.25 8.53
N GLY A 112 12.16 -12.36 9.84
CA GLY A 112 11.09 -12.16 10.85
C GLY A 112 10.00 -13.25 10.88
N VAL A 113 10.09 -14.24 10.01
CA VAL A 113 9.19 -15.40 9.90
C VAL A 113 9.98 -16.61 9.40
N ARG A 114 9.46 -17.83 9.57
CA ARG A 114 10.09 -19.01 8.98
C ARG A 114 10.01 -18.92 7.45
N ALA A 115 11.11 -19.25 6.76
CA ALA A 115 11.12 -19.30 5.31
C ALA A 115 10.06 -20.29 4.77
N ASN A 116 9.33 -19.88 3.74
CA ASN A 116 8.29 -20.69 3.11
C ASN A 116 8.09 -20.26 1.64
N ASN A 117 8.57 -21.08 0.71
CA ASN A 117 8.49 -20.78 -0.73
C ASN A 117 7.05 -20.81 -1.26
N VAL A 118 6.16 -21.64 -0.69
CA VAL A 118 4.74 -21.68 -1.09
C VAL A 118 4.06 -20.37 -0.74
N GLN A 119 4.21 -19.90 0.50
CA GLN A 119 3.63 -18.62 0.93
C GLN A 119 4.23 -17.44 0.15
N ALA A 120 5.55 -17.45 -0.06
CA ALA A 120 6.23 -16.43 -0.85
C ALA A 120 5.68 -16.35 -2.28
N TYR A 121 5.60 -17.49 -2.97
CA TYR A 121 5.13 -17.54 -4.35
C TYR A 121 3.68 -17.09 -4.49
N VAL A 122 2.79 -17.59 -3.63
CA VAL A 122 1.37 -17.22 -3.65
C VAL A 122 1.20 -15.72 -3.45
N VAL A 123 1.82 -15.13 -2.43
CA VAL A 123 1.66 -13.69 -2.14
C VAL A 123 2.31 -12.80 -3.20
N LEU A 124 3.41 -13.21 -3.82
CA LEU A 124 4.02 -12.48 -4.94
C LEU A 124 3.16 -12.51 -6.20
N LYS A 125 2.53 -13.65 -6.52
CA LYS A 125 1.57 -13.70 -7.64
C LYS A 125 0.34 -12.85 -7.34
N MET A 126 -0.12 -12.76 -6.08
CA MET A 126 -1.19 -11.82 -5.70
C MET A 126 -0.74 -10.35 -5.82
N ALA A 127 0.50 -10.02 -5.44
CA ALA A 127 1.07 -8.68 -5.59
C ALA A 127 1.04 -8.22 -7.06
N ALA A 128 1.41 -9.11 -7.98
CA ALA A 128 1.36 -8.83 -9.41
C ALA A 128 -0.07 -8.57 -9.92
N VAL A 129 -1.05 -9.36 -9.46
CA VAL A 129 -2.47 -9.12 -9.79
C VAL A 129 -2.95 -7.77 -9.27
N ASN A 130 -2.43 -7.33 -8.12
CA ASN A 130 -2.77 -6.04 -7.50
C ASN A 130 -1.90 -4.87 -8.01
N GLY A 131 -1.08 -5.08 -9.05
CA GLY A 131 -0.37 -4.00 -9.75
C GLY A 131 1.10 -3.81 -9.40
N ASP A 132 1.73 -4.73 -8.66
CA ASP A 132 3.19 -4.75 -8.50
C ASP A 132 3.85 -5.48 -9.69
N GLU A 133 4.27 -4.73 -10.69
CA GLU A 133 4.85 -5.27 -11.92
C GLU A 133 6.16 -6.05 -11.69
N GLU A 134 6.92 -5.73 -10.63
CA GLU A 134 8.19 -6.38 -10.29
C GLU A 134 7.98 -7.71 -9.53
N ALA A 135 6.78 -7.93 -8.98
CA ALA A 135 6.52 -9.12 -8.17
C ALA A 135 6.60 -10.43 -8.97
N LEU A 136 6.36 -10.41 -10.28
CA LEU A 136 6.47 -11.60 -11.14
C LEU A 136 7.91 -12.09 -11.24
N ASP A 137 8.88 -11.19 -11.43
CA ASP A 137 10.30 -11.54 -11.49
C ASP A 137 10.76 -12.18 -10.17
N THR A 138 10.28 -11.65 -9.04
CA THR A 138 10.56 -12.23 -7.72
C THR A 138 9.87 -13.58 -7.57
N ALA A 139 8.62 -13.74 -8.02
CA ALA A 139 7.92 -15.03 -7.98
C ALA A 139 8.63 -16.10 -8.81
N ASP A 140 9.19 -15.73 -9.96
CA ASP A 140 9.91 -16.66 -10.84
C ASP A 140 11.24 -17.10 -10.22
N ARG A 141 11.91 -16.22 -9.46
CA ARG A 141 13.07 -16.60 -8.65
C ARG A 141 12.70 -17.56 -7.52
N VAL A 142 11.53 -17.38 -6.89
CA VAL A 142 11.04 -18.29 -5.86
C VAL A 142 10.72 -19.66 -6.47
N SER A 143 9.98 -19.71 -7.58
CA SER A 143 9.57 -20.97 -8.22
C SER A 143 10.75 -21.78 -8.76
N ALA A 144 11.83 -21.12 -9.18
CA ALA A 144 13.07 -21.77 -9.56
C ALA A 144 13.73 -22.57 -8.41
N GLN A 145 13.38 -22.28 -7.15
CA GLN A 145 13.85 -22.99 -5.96
C GLN A 145 12.80 -23.92 -5.34
N MET A 146 11.58 -23.96 -5.88
CA MET A 146 10.50 -24.79 -5.36
C MET A 146 10.66 -26.23 -5.82
N ARG A 147 10.32 -27.16 -4.93
CA ARG A 147 10.11 -28.56 -5.32
C ARG A 147 8.79 -28.67 -6.10
N GLY A 148 8.65 -29.72 -6.90
CA GLY A 148 7.46 -29.93 -7.72
C GLY A 148 6.16 -29.98 -6.89
N ASP A 149 6.20 -30.61 -5.71
CA ASP A 149 5.07 -30.68 -4.77
C ASP A 149 4.72 -29.31 -4.18
N GLU A 150 5.72 -28.47 -3.89
CA GLU A 150 5.48 -27.11 -3.40
C GLU A 150 4.81 -26.25 -4.47
N LEU A 151 5.26 -26.37 -5.72
CA LEU A 151 4.67 -25.62 -6.84
C LEU A 151 3.23 -26.08 -7.09
N GLU A 152 2.97 -27.38 -7.02
CA GLU A 152 1.62 -27.93 -7.13
C GLU A 152 0.69 -27.37 -6.05
N ILE A 153 1.12 -27.39 -4.77
CA ILE A 153 0.36 -26.82 -3.65
C ILE A 153 0.08 -25.33 -3.91
N ALA A 154 1.09 -24.56 -4.32
CA ALA A 154 0.92 -23.13 -4.57
C ALA A 154 -0.08 -22.85 -5.71
N THR A 155 -0.02 -23.61 -6.80
CA THR A 155 -0.98 -23.51 -7.91
C THR A 155 -2.40 -23.90 -7.48
N GLN A 156 -2.56 -24.93 -6.65
CA GLN A 156 -3.87 -25.30 -6.10
C GLN A 156 -4.46 -24.18 -5.23
N VAL A 157 -3.64 -23.57 -4.36
CA VAL A 157 -4.04 -22.43 -3.52
C VAL A 157 -4.48 -21.25 -4.37
N LEU A 158 -3.67 -20.84 -5.36
CA LEU A 158 -4.04 -19.75 -6.28
C LEU A 158 -5.33 -20.04 -7.06
N GLY A 159 -5.49 -21.30 -7.50
CA GLY A 159 -6.72 -21.73 -8.17
C GLY A 159 -7.95 -21.66 -7.26
N GLN A 160 -7.80 -21.98 -5.97
CA GLN A 160 -8.90 -21.84 -5.00
C GLN A 160 -9.27 -20.38 -4.77
N ILE A 161 -8.27 -19.51 -4.57
CA ILE A 161 -8.49 -18.06 -4.42
C ILE A 161 -9.27 -17.50 -5.61
N PHE A 162 -8.90 -17.88 -6.84
CA PHE A 162 -9.61 -17.45 -8.04
C PHE A 162 -11.05 -17.98 -8.11
N ARG A 163 -11.28 -19.25 -7.71
CA ARG A 163 -12.64 -19.82 -7.66
C ARG A 163 -13.53 -19.12 -6.64
N ASP A 164 -12.99 -18.81 -5.47
CA ASP A 164 -13.71 -18.10 -4.41
C ASP A 164 -14.10 -16.70 -4.91
N TYR A 165 -13.16 -15.98 -5.52
CA TYR A 165 -13.42 -14.69 -6.17
C TYR A 165 -14.56 -14.76 -7.21
N LEU A 166 -14.55 -15.75 -8.10
CA LEU A 166 -15.62 -15.91 -9.09
C LEU A 166 -16.99 -16.20 -8.45
N THR A 167 -17.01 -16.95 -7.35
CA THR A 167 -18.22 -17.29 -6.61
C THR A 167 -18.81 -16.03 -5.95
N ASP A 168 -17.95 -15.21 -5.34
CA ASP A 168 -18.36 -13.94 -4.72
C ASP A 168 -18.96 -12.97 -5.75
N LEU A 169 -18.37 -12.89 -6.95
CA LEU A 169 -18.92 -12.08 -8.05
C LEU A 169 -20.31 -12.55 -8.49
N GLN A 170 -20.51 -13.87 -8.65
CA GLN A 170 -21.82 -14.42 -9.02
C GLN A 170 -22.87 -14.15 -7.95
N ALA A 171 -22.53 -14.30 -6.68
CA ALA A 171 -23.43 -14.00 -5.57
C ALA A 171 -23.82 -12.51 -5.55
N ALA A 172 -22.88 -11.61 -5.83
CA ALA A 172 -23.15 -10.17 -5.92
C ALA A 172 -24.09 -9.82 -7.08
N ASP A 173 -23.96 -10.48 -8.23
CA ASP A 173 -24.85 -10.27 -9.38
C ASP A 173 -26.25 -10.84 -9.15
N LEU A 174 -26.39 -11.94 -8.39
CA LEU A 174 -27.70 -12.49 -8.00
C LEU A 174 -28.44 -11.65 -6.94
N MET A 175 -27.73 -10.73 -6.26
CA MET A 175 -28.31 -9.79 -5.29
C MET A 175 -28.74 -8.45 -5.91
N ARG A 176 -28.58 -8.28 -7.23
CA ARG A 176 -29.05 -7.11 -7.99
C ARG A 176 -30.39 -7.37 -8.66
#